data_AF-A0A943ANR0-F1
#
_entry.id   AF-A0A943ANR0-F1
#
_cell.length_a   1.000
_cell.length_b   1.000
_cell.length_c   1.000
_cell.angle_alpha   90.00
_cell.angle_beta   90.00
_cell.angle_gamma   90.00
#
_symmetry.space_group_name_H-M   'P 1'
#
loop_
_entity.id
_entity.type
_entity.pdbx_description
1 polymer ?
#
loop_
_entity_poly.entity_id
_entity_poly.type
_entity_poly.pdbx_seq_one_letter_code
_entity_poly.pdbx_strand_id
1 'polypeptide(L)'
;MKKQMIWSSMDMLDDEAREQYQELQREVQEDDTYTVSDAEWADVVSGSLTDERLNLDKKIEGVIIAFASVGTWRGPRQGYQILGSNIADILYSQCDDAEWYGDSYNIRGRMIHHDGMNYALYRIAKDRSEAERIADKIYSGEIDEVGFRKRTRSLYPYVADIYGWKIRRRKLHA
;
A
#
# COMPACT_ATOMS: atom_id res chain seq x y z
N MET A 1 -13.98 9.25 -4.72
CA MET A 1 -13.92 8.46 -3.47
C MET A 1 -12.78 9.02 -2.63
N LYS A 2 -12.90 9.08 -1.30
CA LYS A 2 -11.84 9.63 -0.45
C LYS A 2 -10.71 8.61 -0.37
N LYS A 3 -9.50 9.02 -0.78
CA LYS A 3 -8.27 8.28 -0.56
C LYS A 3 -7.94 8.34 0.93
N GLN A 4 -7.69 7.19 1.54
CA GLN A 4 -7.28 7.09 2.93
C GLN A 4 -5.85 6.60 2.95
N MET A 5 -4.92 7.51 3.24
CA MET A 5 -3.50 7.24 3.11
C MET A 5 -3.03 6.25 4.18
N ILE A 6 -2.17 5.32 3.77
CA ILE A 6 -1.35 4.52 4.69
C ILE A 6 0.03 5.16 4.74
N TRP A 7 0.69 5.28 3.58
CA TRP A 7 2.01 5.88 3.46
C TRP A 7 2.29 6.32 2.01
N SER A 8 3.11 7.35 1.83
CA SER A 8 3.55 7.82 0.51
C SER A 8 5.02 8.27 0.51
N SER A 9 5.80 7.88 -0.50
CA SER A 9 7.14 8.44 -0.70
C SER A 9 7.10 9.93 -1.03
N MET A 10 5.95 10.45 -1.49
CA MET A 10 5.75 11.87 -1.78
C MET A 10 5.79 12.74 -0.52
N ASP A 11 5.71 12.16 0.68
CA ASP A 11 5.91 12.88 1.94
C ASP A 11 7.33 13.48 2.02
N MET A 12 8.28 12.98 1.22
CA MET A 12 9.59 13.60 0.98
C MET A 12 9.52 15.04 0.46
N LEU A 13 8.43 15.38 -0.25
CA LEU A 13 8.21 16.69 -0.86
C LEU A 13 7.27 17.58 -0.05
N ASP A 14 6.89 17.15 1.16
CA ASP A 14 6.03 17.91 2.06
C ASP A 14 6.87 18.90 2.88
N ASP A 15 7.08 20.09 2.31
CA ASP A 15 7.84 21.17 2.94
C ASP A 15 7.21 21.64 4.26
N GLU A 16 5.87 21.59 4.38
CA GLU A 16 5.16 21.97 5.60
C GLU A 16 5.43 20.96 6.72
N ALA A 17 5.33 19.66 6.43
CA ALA A 17 5.67 18.61 7.39
C ALA A 17 7.15 18.68 7.80
N ARG A 18 8.06 18.97 6.85
CA ARG A 18 9.49 19.13 7.13
C ARG A 18 9.76 20.34 8.03
N GLU A 19 9.09 21.46 7.78
CA GLU A 19 9.20 22.67 8.60
C GLU A 19 8.68 22.42 10.03
N GLN A 20 7.53 21.77 10.17
CA GLN A 20 7.00 21.38 11.49
C GLN A 20 7.94 20.45 12.26
N TYR A 21 8.52 19.45 11.60
CA TYR A 21 9.53 18.58 12.22
C TYR A 21 10.77 19.39 12.66
N GLN A 22 11.24 20.33 11.83
CA GLN A 22 12.36 21.19 12.17
C GLN A 22 12.07 22.07 13.40
N GLU A 23 10.90 22.69 13.48
CA GLU A 23 10.50 23.50 14.64
C GLU A 23 10.47 22.65 15.92
N LEU A 24 9.88 21.46 15.87
CA LEU A 24 9.90 20.52 17.00
C LEU A 24 11.33 20.16 17.42
N GLN A 25 12.25 19.97 16.48
CA GLN A 25 13.65 19.69 16.79
C GLN A 25 14.35 20.90 17.44
N ARG A 26 14.08 22.13 17.01
CA ARG A 26 14.61 23.35 17.66
C ARG A 26 14.15 23.46 19.10
N GLU A 27 12.86 23.18 19.36
CA GLU A 27 12.30 23.16 20.71
C GLU A 27 12.92 22.06 21.58
N VAL A 28 13.06 20.84 21.06
CA VAL A 28 13.62 19.70 21.81
C VAL A 28 15.11 19.85 22.09
N GLN A 29 15.87 20.44 21.17
CA GLN A 29 17.32 20.61 21.27
C GLN A 29 17.72 21.95 21.90
N GLU A 30 16.76 22.87 22.09
CA GLU A 30 17.01 24.27 22.50
C GLU A 30 18.01 25.00 21.56
N ASP A 31 17.94 24.70 20.25
CA ASP A 31 18.81 25.26 19.22
C ASP A 31 17.99 25.84 18.05
N ASP A 32 17.76 27.15 18.06
CA ASP A 32 17.03 27.87 17.01
C ASP A 32 17.74 27.85 15.64
N THR A 33 19.03 27.47 15.59
CA THR A 33 19.81 27.40 14.34
C THR A 33 19.73 26.05 13.65
N TYR A 34 19.14 25.05 14.30
CA TYR A 34 19.00 23.72 13.74
C TYR A 34 18.22 23.73 12.42
N THR A 35 18.73 22.97 11.44
CA THR A 35 18.14 22.81 10.12
C THR A 35 18.12 21.34 9.71
N VAL A 36 16.97 20.87 9.23
CA VAL A 36 16.81 19.49 8.77
C VAL A 36 17.46 19.32 7.40
N SER A 37 18.41 18.40 7.29
CA SER A 37 19.03 18.07 5.99
C SER A 37 18.15 17.15 5.15
N ASP A 38 18.41 17.05 3.84
CA ASP A 38 17.66 16.14 2.96
C ASP A 38 17.84 14.67 3.36
N ALA A 39 19.03 14.31 3.84
CA ALA A 39 19.32 12.95 4.30
C ALA A 39 18.53 12.62 5.58
N GLU A 40 18.48 13.55 6.53
CA GLU A 40 17.68 13.37 7.74
C GLU A 40 16.18 13.30 7.42
N TRP A 41 15.69 14.16 6.53
CA TRP A 41 14.29 14.10 6.12
C TRP A 41 13.94 12.75 5.46
N ALA A 42 14.85 12.22 4.65
CA ALA A 42 14.71 10.87 4.08
C ALA A 42 14.63 9.78 5.15
N ASP A 43 15.45 9.87 6.21
CA ASP A 43 15.40 8.93 7.32
C ASP A 43 14.09 9.04 8.11
N VAL A 44 13.55 10.24 8.31
CA VAL A 44 12.25 10.46 8.98
C VAL A 44 11.10 9.85 8.17
N VAL A 45 11.04 10.11 6.86
CA VAL A 45 10.00 9.55 5.97
C VAL A 45 10.14 8.03 5.83
N SER A 46 11.36 7.50 5.82
CA SER A 46 11.61 6.06 5.84
C SER A 46 11.24 5.42 7.19
N GLY A 47 11.49 6.14 8.28
CA GLY A 47 11.06 5.79 9.63
C GLY A 47 9.55 5.63 9.73
N SER A 48 8.79 6.57 9.16
CA SER A 48 7.32 6.48 9.15
C SER A 48 6.81 5.25 8.38
N LEU A 49 7.48 4.83 7.29
CA LEU A 49 7.14 3.57 6.62
C LEU A 49 7.38 2.36 7.52
N THR A 50 8.42 2.41 8.34
CA THR A 50 8.73 1.36 9.31
C THR A 50 7.67 1.28 10.40
N ASP A 51 7.19 2.43 10.89
CA ASP A 51 6.07 2.48 11.82
C ASP A 51 4.80 1.89 11.21
N GLU A 52 4.51 2.16 9.94
CA GLU A 52 3.34 1.57 9.27
C GLU A 52 3.45 0.05 9.08
N ARG A 53 4.67 -0.48 8.89
CA ARG A 53 4.92 -1.93 8.89
C ARG A 53 4.65 -2.55 10.26
N LEU A 54 4.99 -1.86 11.35
CA LEU A 54 4.69 -2.31 12.71
C LEU A 54 3.18 -2.25 13.01
N ASN A 55 2.50 -1.16 12.61
CA ASN A 55 1.06 -1.02 12.76
C ASN A 55 0.31 -2.16 12.04
N LEU A 56 0.76 -2.50 10.84
CA LEU A 56 0.17 -3.53 9.99
C LEU A 56 0.75 -4.94 10.22
N ASP A 57 1.60 -5.15 11.23
CA ASP A 57 2.12 -6.48 11.59
C ASP A 57 1.03 -7.33 12.24
N LYS A 58 0.07 -7.76 11.42
CA LYS A 58 -1.13 -8.51 11.78
C LYS A 58 -1.34 -9.61 10.77
N LYS A 59 -1.53 -10.83 11.26
CA LYS A 59 -1.87 -11.98 10.43
C LYS A 59 -3.35 -12.00 10.10
N ILE A 60 -3.66 -12.37 8.86
CA ILE A 60 -5.01 -12.64 8.40
C ILE A 60 -5.21 -14.14 8.15
N GLU A 61 -6.46 -14.58 8.14
CA GLU A 61 -6.80 -15.91 7.64
C GLU A 61 -6.78 -15.91 6.10
N GLY A 62 -5.86 -16.67 5.52
CA GLY A 62 -5.68 -16.80 4.07
C GLY A 62 -4.33 -16.28 3.59
N VAL A 63 -4.23 -15.98 2.30
CA VAL A 63 -3.00 -15.49 1.65
C VAL A 63 -3.30 -14.20 0.91
N ILE A 64 -2.45 -13.20 1.07
CA ILE A 64 -2.55 -11.94 0.35
C ILE A 64 -2.05 -12.17 -1.09
N ILE A 65 -2.86 -11.72 -2.05
CA ILE A 65 -2.53 -11.72 -3.47
C ILE A 65 -2.80 -10.34 -4.05
N ALA A 66 -1.87 -9.83 -4.84
CA ALA A 66 -2.01 -8.60 -5.58
C ALA A 66 -2.36 -8.90 -7.05
N PHE A 67 -3.33 -8.16 -7.59
CA PHE A 67 -3.51 -7.98 -9.03
C PHE A 67 -2.91 -6.63 -9.39
N ALA A 68 -2.07 -6.58 -10.43
CA ALA A 68 -1.38 -5.36 -10.83
C ALA A 68 -1.60 -5.02 -12.31
N SER A 69 -1.77 -3.74 -12.60
CA SER A 69 -1.43 -3.18 -13.91
C SER A 69 0.01 -2.70 -13.83
N VAL A 70 0.92 -3.42 -14.48
CA VAL A 70 2.36 -3.17 -14.49
C VAL A 70 2.71 -2.26 -15.66
N GLY A 71 3.29 -1.10 -15.37
CA GLY A 71 3.76 -0.17 -16.39
C GLY A 71 4.99 -0.73 -17.08
N THR A 72 5.01 -0.68 -18.42
CA THR A 72 6.21 -1.01 -19.20
C THR A 72 6.34 -0.02 -20.35
N TRP A 73 7.53 0.08 -20.93
CA TRP A 73 7.77 0.88 -22.13
C TRP A 73 6.91 0.46 -23.35
N ARG A 74 6.34 -0.76 -23.34
CA ARG A 74 5.41 -1.26 -24.38
C ARG A 74 3.93 -1.05 -24.02
N GLY A 75 3.65 -0.28 -22.99
CA GLY A 75 2.31 -0.12 -22.42
C GLY A 75 2.03 -1.05 -21.24
N PRO A 76 0.90 -0.83 -20.54
CA PRO A 76 0.57 -1.56 -19.32
C PRO A 76 0.26 -3.04 -19.60
N ARG A 77 0.69 -3.91 -18.69
CA ARG A 77 0.39 -5.36 -18.72
C ARG A 77 -0.18 -5.81 -17.38
N GLN A 78 -1.02 -6.83 -17.41
CA GLN A 78 -1.49 -7.43 -16.16
C GLN A 78 -0.37 -8.25 -15.52
N GLY A 79 -0.31 -8.19 -14.19
CA GLY A 79 0.63 -8.93 -13.37
C GLY A 79 -0.01 -9.34 -12.05
N TYR A 80 0.69 -10.18 -11.30
CA TYR A 80 0.25 -10.60 -9.98
C TYR A 80 1.46 -10.77 -9.05
N GLN A 81 1.18 -10.79 -7.75
CA GLN A 81 2.14 -11.18 -6.73
C GLN A 81 1.42 -11.94 -5.63
N ILE A 82 1.92 -13.13 -5.28
CA ILE A 82 1.44 -13.86 -4.09
C ILE A 82 2.37 -13.52 -2.93
N LEU A 83 1.82 -12.94 -1.89
CA LEU A 83 2.52 -12.54 -0.68
C LEU A 83 2.31 -13.59 0.42
N GLY A 84 2.56 -13.23 1.67
CA GLY A 84 2.26 -14.04 2.84
C GLY A 84 0.85 -13.81 3.37
N SER A 85 0.69 -14.00 4.67
CA SER A 85 -0.55 -13.75 5.41
C SER A 85 -0.43 -12.54 6.35
N ASN A 86 0.67 -11.80 6.30
CA ASN A 86 0.89 -10.61 7.10
C ASN A 86 0.52 -9.36 6.29
N ILE A 87 -0.31 -8.47 6.84
CA ILE A 87 -0.74 -7.26 6.13
C ILE A 87 0.47 -6.36 5.80
N ALA A 88 1.47 -6.30 6.68
CA ALA A 88 2.70 -5.54 6.45
C ALA A 88 3.45 -5.94 5.18
N ASP A 89 3.27 -7.17 4.67
CA ASP A 89 3.93 -7.66 3.45
C ASP A 89 3.58 -6.81 2.21
N ILE A 90 2.50 -6.02 2.24
CA ILE A 90 2.13 -5.14 1.12
C ILE A 90 3.04 -3.90 1.01
N LEU A 91 3.69 -3.48 2.11
CA LEU A 91 4.46 -2.23 2.23
C LEU A 91 5.92 -2.38 1.80
N TYR A 92 6.16 -3.22 0.80
CA TYR A 92 7.47 -3.41 0.19
C TYR A 92 7.39 -3.15 -1.31
N SER A 93 8.33 -2.35 -1.80
CA SER A 93 8.47 -2.01 -3.22
C SER A 93 9.95 -1.99 -3.57
N GLN A 94 10.26 -2.37 -4.81
CA GLN A 94 11.58 -2.18 -5.42
C GLN A 94 11.57 -1.01 -6.43
N CYS A 95 10.45 -0.30 -6.54
CA CYS A 95 10.31 0.86 -7.40
C CYS A 95 10.82 2.12 -6.69
N ASP A 96 11.16 3.14 -7.48
CA ASP A 96 11.73 4.41 -7.02
C ASP A 96 10.78 5.14 -6.05
N ASP A 97 9.49 5.15 -6.38
CA ASP A 97 8.43 5.68 -5.52
C ASP A 97 7.36 4.63 -5.21
N ALA A 98 6.72 4.78 -4.06
CA ALA A 98 5.61 3.94 -3.65
C ALA A 98 4.61 4.68 -2.78
N GLU A 99 3.36 4.25 -2.88
CA GLU A 99 2.27 4.79 -2.08
C GLU A 99 1.21 3.69 -1.88
N TRP A 100 0.70 3.60 -0.65
CA TRP A 100 -0.37 2.65 -0.29
C TRP A 100 -1.54 3.38 0.35
N TYR A 101 -2.75 2.97 -0.02
CA TYR A 101 -3.96 3.64 0.46
C TYR A 101 -5.21 2.76 0.37
N GLY A 102 -6.20 3.10 1.20
CA GLY A 102 -7.57 2.62 1.07
C GLY A 102 -8.40 3.47 0.11
N ASP A 103 -9.17 2.85 -0.78
CA ASP A 103 -10.11 3.52 -1.70
C ASP A 103 -11.57 3.48 -1.22
N SER A 104 -11.82 3.21 0.07
CA SER A 104 -13.13 2.90 0.68
C SER A 104 -13.69 1.49 0.42
N TYR A 105 -13.06 0.68 -0.43
CA TYR A 105 -13.47 -0.72 -0.64
C TYR A 105 -12.29 -1.70 -0.74
N ASN A 106 -11.14 -1.23 -1.21
CA ASN A 106 -9.93 -1.99 -1.44
C ASN A 106 -8.71 -1.29 -0.84
N ILE A 107 -7.65 -2.08 -0.70
CA ILE A 107 -6.30 -1.59 -0.47
C ILE A 107 -5.57 -1.57 -1.81
N ARG A 108 -4.96 -0.43 -2.11
CA ARG A 108 -4.32 -0.13 -3.38
C ARG A 108 -2.88 0.25 -3.14
N GLY A 109 -2.04 -0.04 -4.14
CA GLY A 109 -0.68 0.44 -4.24
C GLY A 109 -0.49 1.20 -5.54
N ARG A 110 0.34 2.24 -5.51
CA ARG A 110 0.85 2.93 -6.68
C ARG A 110 2.36 2.99 -6.54
N MET A 111 3.08 2.50 -7.55
CA MET A 111 4.55 2.47 -7.52
C MET A 111 5.10 3.00 -8.84
N ILE A 112 6.10 3.86 -8.82
CA ILE A 112 6.68 4.50 -10.01
C ILE A 112 8.11 4.02 -10.16
N HIS A 113 8.48 3.62 -11.36
CA HIS A 113 9.83 3.27 -11.75
C HIS A 113 10.17 3.93 -13.09
N HIS A 114 11.45 3.97 -13.45
CA HIS A 114 11.94 4.53 -14.73
C HIS A 114 11.13 4.13 -15.99
N ASP A 115 10.67 2.88 -16.06
CA ASP A 115 9.94 2.34 -17.23
C ASP A 115 8.41 2.52 -17.18
N GLY A 116 7.86 3.05 -16.09
CA GLY A 116 6.42 3.26 -15.96
C GLY A 116 5.90 3.25 -14.54
N MET A 117 4.59 2.99 -14.43
CA MET A 117 3.87 3.04 -13.17
C MET A 117 3.02 1.80 -12.98
N ASN A 118 3.13 1.22 -11.79
CA ASN A 118 2.40 0.05 -11.35
C ASN A 118 1.21 0.47 -10.49
N TYR A 119 0.06 -0.15 -10.74
CA TYR A 119 -1.13 -0.03 -9.90
C TYR A 119 -1.48 -1.41 -9.35
N ALA A 120 -1.44 -1.56 -8.03
CA ALA A 120 -1.74 -2.81 -7.35
C ALA A 120 -3.09 -2.76 -6.64
N LEU A 121 -3.77 -3.91 -6.64
CA LEU A 121 -4.96 -4.20 -5.85
C LEU A 121 -4.68 -5.39 -4.94
N TYR A 122 -4.59 -5.16 -3.64
CA TYR A 122 -4.32 -6.21 -2.65
C TYR A 122 -5.62 -6.82 -2.14
N ARG A 123 -5.72 -8.15 -2.23
CA ARG A 123 -6.90 -8.93 -1.81
C ARG A 123 -6.46 -10.25 -1.15
N ILE A 124 -7.43 -10.97 -0.62
CA ILE A 124 -7.20 -12.19 0.16
C ILE A 124 -7.74 -13.39 -0.61
N ALA A 125 -6.87 -14.33 -0.95
CA ALA A 125 -7.22 -15.68 -1.37
C ALA A 125 -7.44 -16.59 -0.16
N LYS A 126 -8.22 -17.66 -0.33
CA LYS A 126 -8.55 -18.60 0.75
C LYS A 126 -7.30 -19.26 1.35
N ASP A 127 -6.42 -19.71 0.49
CA ASP A 127 -5.19 -20.42 0.82
C ASP A 127 -4.18 -20.26 -0.34
N ARG A 128 -2.97 -20.80 -0.16
CA ARG A 128 -1.89 -20.70 -1.17
C ARG A 128 -2.29 -21.35 -2.50
N SER A 129 -2.93 -22.52 -2.47
CA SER A 129 -3.34 -23.23 -3.68
C SER A 129 -4.42 -22.47 -4.46
N GLU A 130 -5.35 -21.79 -3.78
CA GLU A 130 -6.31 -20.91 -4.44
C GLU A 130 -5.64 -19.65 -4.99
N ALA A 131 -4.66 -19.09 -4.28
CA ALA A 131 -3.88 -17.95 -4.79
C ALA A 131 -3.14 -18.30 -6.09
N GLU A 132 -2.53 -19.49 -6.16
CA GLU A 132 -1.85 -20.01 -7.37
C GLU A 132 -2.82 -20.21 -8.53
N ARG A 133 -3.99 -20.83 -8.29
CA ARG A 133 -5.04 -20.96 -9.33
C ARG A 133 -5.56 -19.63 -9.85
N ILE A 134 -5.64 -18.61 -8.99
CA ILE A 134 -6.05 -17.26 -9.40
C ILE A 134 -4.92 -16.60 -10.19
N ALA A 135 -3.68 -16.74 -9.75
CA ALA A 135 -2.49 -16.22 -10.42
C ALA A 135 -2.33 -16.76 -11.84
N ASP A 136 -2.54 -18.06 -12.04
CA ASP A 136 -2.49 -18.70 -13.37
C ASP A 136 -3.48 -18.05 -14.34
N LYS A 137 -4.69 -17.69 -13.86
CA LYS A 137 -5.72 -17.02 -14.66
C LYS A 137 -5.40 -15.57 -14.97
N ILE A 138 -4.68 -14.88 -14.07
CA ILE A 138 -4.18 -13.52 -14.34
C ILE A 138 -3.09 -13.62 -15.41
N TYR A 139 -2.17 -14.58 -15.26
CA TYR A 139 -1.08 -14.80 -16.20
C TYR A 139 -1.56 -15.16 -17.61
N SER A 140 -2.56 -16.03 -17.71
CA SER A 140 -3.16 -16.41 -19.00
C SER A 140 -4.08 -15.34 -19.60
N GLY A 141 -4.39 -14.27 -18.85
CA GLY A 141 -5.32 -13.22 -19.27
C GLY A 141 -6.80 -13.65 -19.25
N GLU A 142 -7.12 -14.78 -18.60
CA GLU A 142 -8.49 -15.29 -18.46
C GLU A 142 -9.36 -14.41 -17.56
N ILE A 143 -8.76 -13.67 -16.63
CA ILE A 143 -9.47 -12.78 -15.72
C ILE A 143 -8.85 -11.39 -15.67
N ASP A 144 -9.71 -10.38 -15.65
CA ASP A 144 -9.36 -8.99 -15.39
C ASP A 144 -9.51 -8.65 -13.88
N GLU A 145 -9.35 -7.38 -13.52
CA GLU A 145 -9.50 -6.93 -12.13
C GLU A 145 -10.90 -7.27 -11.57
N VAL A 146 -11.95 -7.19 -12.40
CA VAL A 146 -13.32 -7.53 -11.99
C VAL A 146 -13.44 -9.02 -11.68
N GLY A 147 -12.90 -9.87 -12.55
CA GLY A 147 -12.83 -11.33 -12.36
C GLY A 147 -11.99 -11.72 -11.13
N PHE A 148 -10.89 -11.02 -10.89
CA PHE A 148 -10.04 -11.16 -9.70
C PHE A 148 -10.80 -10.81 -8.41
N ARG A 149 -11.51 -9.67 -8.39
CA ARG A 149 -12.30 -9.22 -7.24
C ARG A 149 -13.42 -10.18 -6.87
N LYS A 150 -14.02 -10.87 -7.84
CA LYS A 150 -15.06 -11.89 -7.60
C LYS A 150 -14.52 -13.16 -6.95
N ARG A 151 -13.22 -13.46 -7.10
CA ARG A 151 -12.57 -14.69 -6.61
C ARG A 151 -11.81 -14.50 -5.30
N THR A 152 -11.72 -13.27 -4.80
CA THR A 152 -10.92 -12.92 -3.62
C THR A 152 -11.72 -12.04 -2.65
N ARG A 153 -11.42 -12.14 -1.36
CA ARG A 153 -12.01 -11.27 -0.32
C ARG A 153 -11.25 -9.94 -0.25
N SER A 154 -11.93 -8.88 0.20
CA SER A 154 -11.26 -7.58 0.37
C SER A 154 -10.31 -7.61 1.57
N LEU A 155 -9.12 -7.03 1.40
CA LEU A 155 -8.18 -6.75 2.50
C LEU A 155 -8.60 -5.51 3.32
N TYR A 156 -9.41 -4.64 2.73
CA TYR A 156 -9.78 -3.35 3.31
C TYR A 156 -10.34 -3.42 4.74
N PRO A 157 -11.25 -4.35 5.10
CA PRO A 157 -11.79 -4.42 6.46
C PRO A 157 -10.71 -4.61 7.54
N TYR A 158 -9.64 -5.35 7.24
CA TYR A 158 -8.56 -5.62 8.20
C TYR A 158 -7.69 -4.40 8.43
N VAL A 159 -7.37 -3.67 7.35
CA VAL A 159 -6.63 -2.40 7.45
C VAL A 159 -7.51 -1.33 8.10
N ALA A 160 -8.79 -1.26 7.73
CA ALA A 160 -9.72 -0.29 8.27
C ALA A 160 -9.91 -0.40 9.79
N ASP A 161 -9.85 -1.62 10.33
CA ASP A 161 -9.90 -1.87 11.78
C ASP A 161 -8.71 -1.23 12.51
N ILE A 162 -7.50 -1.33 11.94
CA ILE A 162 -6.26 -0.76 12.50
C ILE A 162 -6.30 0.77 12.50
N TYR A 163 -6.74 1.39 11.40
CA TYR A 163 -6.76 2.86 11.26
C TYR A 163 -8.10 3.52 11.65
N GLY A 164 -9.07 2.76 12.18
CA GLY A 164 -10.39 3.28 12.55
C GLY A 164 -11.22 3.81 11.36
N TRP A 165 -11.01 3.28 10.16
CA TRP A 165 -11.71 3.71 8.95
C TRP A 165 -13.14 3.18 8.87
N LYS A 166 -14.05 3.97 8.31
CA LYS A 166 -15.45 3.58 8.15
C LYS A 166 -15.61 2.48 7.10
N ILE A 167 -16.01 1.29 7.53
CA ILE A 167 -16.38 0.20 6.64
C ILE A 167 -17.82 0.40 6.15
N ARG A 168 -18.00 0.55 4.82
CA ARG A 168 -19.34 0.52 4.22
C ARG A 168 -19.88 -0.92 4.30
N ARG A 169 -20.69 -1.22 5.31
CA ARG A 169 -21.43 -2.49 5.35
C ARG A 169 -22.30 -2.59 4.11
N ARG A 170 -22.16 -3.67 3.34
CA ARG A 170 -23.21 -4.08 2.40
C ARG A 170 -24.45 -4.37 3.26
N LYS A 171 -25.58 -3.74 2.95
CA LYS A 171 -26.87 -4.24 3.43
C LYS A 171 -26.96 -5.68 2.92
N LEU A 172 -26.82 -6.65 3.81
CA LEU A 172 -27.35 -7.99 3.57
C LEU A 172 -28.85 -7.77 3.42
N HIS A 173 -29.38 -7.92 2.21
CA HIS A 173 -30.82 -8.07 2.06
C HIS A 173 -31.18 -9.36 2.81
N ALA A 174 -31.97 -9.19 3.87
CA ALA A 174 -32.62 -10.28 4.60
C ALA A 174 -33.61 -11.01 3.69
#